data_AF-A0A8C2GE95-F1
#
_entry.id   AF-A0A8C2GE95-F1
#
_cell.length_a   1.000
_cell.length_b   1.000
_cell.length_c   1.000
_cell.angle_alpha   90.00
_cell.angle_beta   90.00
_cell.angle_gamma   90.00
#
_symmetry.space_group_name_H-M   'P 1'
#
loop_
_entity.id
_entity.type
_entity.pdbx_description
1 polymer ?
#
loop_
_entity_poly.entity_id
_entity_poly.type
_entity_poly.pdbx_seq_one_letter_code
_entity_poly.pdbx_strand_id
1 'polypeptide(L)'
;MEAIYDVEVTTGSMTHAGTFDNIFITLIGTQGVSERTKLDSYGRDFKTGMKVKYKVITRFTLANLLLIRLEKDHFMFLPENDWFCSLVNVRTPEKDVIHFPCYRWMGEGEVIELREEKYSQLKEHRRNELKLNKQVYQWTEYKTGLPQHAFFQEPLSLPSVVRFSFTKDMDSAFNCSTALGEIKMKKLVKKTDQWIQMEDMKSAFWSSRTAVSEYVHLHWMDDDFFGYQLLNGSHPMMVRRCTELPLNFAVTNGMVQPFLESGTSLTLEMKQGNIFLCDYKRLADLSTQFINGKQQYVAAPLCLLYKNQVGKLLPIAIQVHLMGFINLRQYWFPNAPGSLKQPPPTSKGSSDKSILLDTLPDMNTSAYLVSVFWLLSKPSSDLVSLGQYPEDYFCQMAPQKRIRDFQAELSFFSEAIKDRNKGLQVPYTYMCPDNISNSVSI
;
A
#
# COMPACT_ATOMS: atom_id res chain seq x y z
N MET A 1 6.38 53.22 14.37
CA MET A 1 5.01 52.69 14.59
C MET A 1 5.15 51.20 14.70
N GLU A 2 4.54 50.62 15.72
CA GLU A 2 4.46 49.16 15.85
C GLU A 2 3.67 48.59 14.66
N ALA A 3 4.12 47.45 14.15
CA ALA A 3 3.47 46.73 13.06
C ALA A 3 2.79 45.48 13.64
N ILE A 4 1.49 45.34 13.33
CA ILE A 4 0.64 44.25 13.83
C ILE A 4 0.38 43.27 12.68
N TYR A 5 0.64 41.99 12.93
CA TYR A 5 0.33 40.89 12.04
C TYR A 5 -0.78 40.05 12.66
N ASP A 6 -1.90 39.87 11.95
CA ASP A 6 -2.94 38.94 12.39
C ASP A 6 -2.59 37.53 11.90
N VAL A 7 -2.29 36.64 12.83
CA VAL A 7 -1.93 35.25 12.55
C VAL A 7 -3.12 34.37 12.84
N GLU A 8 -3.53 33.55 11.87
CA GLU A 8 -4.63 32.63 11.99
C GLU A 8 -4.12 31.21 11.79
N VAL A 9 -4.20 30.39 12.84
CA VAL A 9 -3.70 29.01 12.83
C VAL A 9 -4.88 28.04 12.77
N THR A 10 -4.78 27.07 11.88
CA THR A 10 -5.76 25.99 11.72
C THR A 10 -5.15 24.66 12.17
N THR A 11 -5.72 24.06 13.22
CA THR A 11 -5.39 22.71 13.67
C THR A 11 -6.17 21.68 12.83
N GLY A 12 -5.53 20.57 12.50
CA GLY A 12 -6.17 19.48 11.73
C GLY A 12 -7.42 18.91 12.38
N SER A 13 -8.33 18.38 11.57
CA SER A 13 -9.59 17.78 12.01
C SER A 13 -9.50 16.27 12.32
N MET A 14 -8.35 15.65 12.06
CA MET A 14 -8.08 14.25 12.40
C MET A 14 -8.07 14.02 13.91
N THR A 15 -8.44 12.80 14.32
CA THR A 15 -8.44 12.39 15.72
C THR A 15 -7.09 12.69 16.37
N HIS A 16 -7.12 13.31 17.56
CA HIS A 16 -5.93 13.70 18.32
C HIS A 16 -5.00 14.74 17.67
N ALA A 17 -5.42 15.47 16.63
CA ALA A 17 -4.61 16.56 16.06
C ALA A 17 -4.34 17.75 16.99
N GLY A 18 -5.14 17.95 18.04
CA GLY A 18 -4.98 19.08 18.94
C GLY A 18 -3.93 18.87 20.02
N THR A 19 -3.47 19.96 20.62
CA THR A 19 -2.50 19.92 21.73
C THR A 19 -2.89 20.85 22.87
N PHE A 20 -2.28 20.62 24.03
CA PHE A 20 -2.29 21.52 25.18
C PHE A 20 -0.92 22.18 25.42
N ASP A 21 0.08 21.85 24.60
CA ASP A 21 1.41 22.42 24.68
C ASP A 21 1.42 23.88 24.22
N ASN A 22 2.51 24.57 24.55
CA ASN A 22 2.68 25.96 24.15
C ASN A 22 3.21 26.02 22.73
N ILE A 23 2.49 26.72 21.85
CA ILE A 23 2.94 26.98 20.48
C ILE A 23 3.50 28.39 20.40
N PHE A 24 4.67 28.52 19.80
CA PHE A 24 5.32 29.79 19.54
C PHE A 24 5.45 30.02 18.03
N ILE A 25 5.35 31.28 17.63
CA ILE A 25 5.60 31.70 16.26
C ILE A 25 6.70 32.77 16.21
N THR A 26 7.54 32.69 15.19
CA THR A 26 8.46 33.74 14.79
C THR A 26 8.23 34.07 13.32
N LEU A 27 8.00 35.35 13.02
CA LEU A 27 7.80 35.88 11.66
C LEU A 27 9.15 36.38 11.13
N ILE A 28 9.54 35.92 9.94
CA ILE A 28 10.83 36.26 9.32
C ILE A 28 10.55 36.95 7.99
N GLY A 29 10.90 38.23 7.90
CA GLY A 29 10.77 39.02 6.68
C GLY A 29 12.11 39.52 6.14
N THR A 30 12.06 40.20 5.00
CA THR A 30 13.26 40.73 4.33
C THR A 30 14.06 41.75 5.14
N GLN A 31 13.41 42.46 6.06
CA GLN A 31 14.05 43.53 6.84
C GLN A 31 14.13 43.25 8.34
N GLY A 32 13.74 42.06 8.79
CA GLY A 32 13.81 41.73 10.20
C GLY A 32 13.15 40.41 10.58
N VAL A 33 13.26 40.09 11.86
CA VAL A 33 12.68 38.90 12.51
C VAL A 33 11.89 39.37 13.72
N SER A 34 10.69 38.84 13.92
CA SER A 34 9.90 39.13 15.12
C SER A 34 10.52 38.49 16.36
N GLU A 35 10.09 38.92 17.54
CA GLU A 35 10.35 38.15 18.76
C GLU A 35 9.59 36.82 18.73
N ARG A 36 10.11 35.83 19.45
CA ARG A 36 9.44 34.54 19.68
C ARG A 36 8.15 34.80 20.46
N THR A 37 7.02 34.69 19.77
CA THR A 37 5.72 35.08 20.34
C THR A 37 4.91 33.84 20.69
N LYS A 38 4.51 33.71 21.97
CA LYS A 38 3.57 32.67 22.39
C LYS A 38 2.21 32.94 21.77
N LEU A 39 1.65 31.96 21.08
CA LEU A 39 0.29 32.02 20.58
C LEU A 39 -0.67 31.65 21.71
N ASP A 40 -1.31 32.67 22.28
CA ASP A 40 -2.20 32.52 23.42
C ASP A 40 -3.42 33.44 23.23
N SER A 41 -4.60 32.83 23.12
CA SER A 41 -5.90 33.49 22.98
C SER A 41 -6.83 33.04 24.10
N TYR A 42 -7.92 33.79 24.33
CA TYR A 42 -8.86 33.46 25.38
C TYR A 42 -9.58 32.13 25.09
N GLY A 43 -9.39 31.15 25.95
CA GLY A 43 -10.04 29.85 25.89
C GLY A 43 -9.04 28.70 25.82
N ARG A 44 -9.45 27.57 25.24
CA ARG A 44 -8.54 26.46 24.96
C ARG A 44 -8.19 26.52 23.48
N ASP A 45 -6.96 26.92 23.20
CA ASP A 45 -6.40 26.99 21.85
C ASP A 45 -6.06 25.60 21.28
N PHE A 46 -5.77 25.56 19.98
CA PHE A 46 -5.27 24.38 19.26
C PHE A 46 -6.07 23.08 19.39
N LYS A 47 -7.36 23.12 19.76
CA LYS A 47 -8.22 21.91 19.68
C LYS A 47 -8.33 21.42 18.24
N THR A 48 -8.52 20.11 18.09
CA THR A 48 -8.81 19.45 16.80
C THR A 48 -9.87 20.21 16.00
N GLY A 49 -9.57 20.50 14.74
CA GLY A 49 -10.44 21.18 13.79
C GLY A 49 -10.65 22.67 14.04
N MET A 50 -10.02 23.26 15.07
CA MET A 50 -10.20 24.67 15.38
C MET A 50 -9.30 25.58 14.56
N LYS A 51 -9.82 26.80 14.40
CA LYS A 51 -9.18 27.90 13.71
C LYS A 51 -9.19 29.12 14.63
N VAL A 52 -8.02 29.58 15.03
CA VAL A 52 -7.86 30.61 16.07
C VAL A 52 -6.98 31.74 15.54
N LYS A 53 -7.30 32.98 15.92
CA LYS A 53 -6.60 34.20 15.52
C LYS A 53 -5.78 34.77 16.68
N TYR A 54 -4.60 35.24 16.35
CA TYR A 54 -3.59 35.79 17.25
C TYR A 54 -3.04 37.08 16.66
N LYS A 55 -2.42 37.90 17.52
CA LYS A 55 -1.73 39.12 17.10
C LYS A 55 -0.25 39.00 17.44
N VAL A 56 0.59 39.18 16.42
CA VAL A 56 2.04 39.30 16.60
C VAL A 56 2.41 40.75 16.37
N ILE A 57 2.96 41.38 17.40
CA ILE A 57 3.33 42.80 17.38
C ILE A 57 4.85 42.90 17.23
N THR A 58 5.29 43.75 16.31
CA THR A 58 6.71 43.99 16.03
C THR A 58 7.01 45.48 16.11
N ARG A 59 8.23 45.85 16.48
CA ARG A 59 8.64 47.27 16.61
C ARG A 59 8.62 48.02 15.27
N PHE A 60 8.91 47.31 14.17
CA PHE A 60 8.96 47.81 12.80
C PHE A 60 8.34 46.80 11.85
N THR A 61 7.88 47.25 10.68
CA THR A 61 7.44 46.33 9.62
C THR A 61 8.58 45.39 9.21
N LEU A 62 8.25 44.13 8.90
CA LEU A 62 9.17 43.12 8.41
C LEU A 62 9.33 43.19 6.88
N ALA A 63 8.66 44.18 6.26
CA ALA A 63 8.48 44.31 4.82
C ALA A 63 7.87 43.03 4.24
N ASN A 64 8.49 42.42 3.23
CA ASN A 64 8.00 41.16 2.68
C ASN A 64 8.24 40.02 3.67
N LEU A 65 7.16 39.41 4.16
CA LEU A 65 7.22 38.21 4.98
C LEU A 65 7.67 37.02 4.10
N LEU A 66 8.70 36.31 4.54
CA LEU A 66 9.34 35.24 3.77
C LEU A 66 9.03 33.85 4.35
N LEU A 67 9.16 33.74 5.68
CA LEU A 67 9.03 32.49 6.41
C LEU A 67 8.26 32.73 7.71
N ILE A 68 7.65 31.66 8.20
CA ILE A 68 7.26 31.55 9.59
C ILE A 68 7.97 30.37 10.22
N ARG A 69 8.37 30.51 11.48
CA ARG A 69 8.89 29.43 12.31
C ARG A 69 7.88 29.12 13.40
N LEU A 70 7.48 27.86 13.49
CA LEU A 70 6.68 27.33 14.58
C LEU A 70 7.57 26.50 15.50
N GLU A 71 7.34 26.62 16.80
CA GLU A 71 8.01 25.84 17.86
C GLU A 71 6.95 25.33 18.84
N LYS A 72 7.12 24.11 19.35
CA LYS A 72 6.25 23.49 20.35
C LYS A 72 7.05 23.17 21.60
N ASP A 73 6.66 23.77 22.73
CA ASP A 73 7.25 23.49 24.04
C ASP A 73 6.25 22.72 24.91
N HIS A 74 6.71 21.61 25.48
CA HIS A 74 5.87 20.76 26.33
C HIS A 74 5.34 21.50 27.57
N PHE A 75 4.05 21.36 27.85
CA PHE A 75 3.46 21.85 29.07
C PHE A 75 3.63 20.82 30.20
N MET A 76 4.65 21.06 31.05
CA MET A 76 5.22 20.26 32.16
C MET A 76 4.32 19.29 32.99
N PHE A 77 2.99 19.37 32.89
CA PHE A 77 2.04 18.59 33.70
C PHE A 77 1.07 17.70 32.91
N LEU A 78 1.14 17.70 31.58
CA LEU A 78 0.26 16.88 30.74
C LEU A 78 1.05 15.74 30.08
N PRO A 79 0.39 14.64 29.66
CA PRO A 79 1.03 13.67 28.79
C PRO A 79 1.46 14.35 27.49
N GLU A 80 2.67 14.03 27.02
CA GLU A 80 3.15 14.51 25.72
C GLU A 80 2.18 14.11 24.62
N ASN A 81 1.89 15.05 23.71
CA ASN A 81 1.17 14.73 22.50
C ASN A 81 1.69 15.55 21.30
N ASP A 82 1.56 14.96 20.12
CA ASP A 82 1.87 15.63 18.87
C ASP A 82 0.74 16.61 18.51
N TRP A 83 1.10 17.70 17.83
CA TRP A 83 0.14 18.67 17.29
C TRP A 83 0.14 18.63 15.76
N PHE A 84 -1.04 18.53 15.14
CA PHE A 84 -1.14 18.65 13.68
C PHE A 84 -1.54 20.07 13.26
N CYS A 85 -0.60 20.79 12.68
CA CYS A 85 -0.85 22.09 12.08
C CYS A 85 -1.24 21.91 10.61
N SER A 86 -2.43 22.38 10.21
CA SER A 86 -2.88 22.32 8.80
C SER A 86 -2.40 23.54 8.01
N LEU A 87 -2.72 24.73 8.50
CA LEU A 87 -2.51 25.98 7.76
C LEU A 87 -2.28 27.14 8.73
N VAL A 88 -1.32 28.00 8.40
CA VAL A 88 -1.15 29.30 9.04
C VAL A 88 -1.36 30.40 8.00
N ASN A 89 -2.29 31.30 8.26
CA ASN A 89 -2.49 32.51 7.46
C ASN A 89 -1.94 33.69 8.23
N VAL A 90 -1.13 34.53 7.59
CA VAL A 90 -0.64 35.77 8.18
C VAL A 90 -1.16 36.93 7.37
N ARG A 91 -1.94 37.82 8.00
CA ARG A 91 -2.31 39.11 7.43
C ARG A 91 -1.29 40.16 7.85
N THR A 92 -0.63 40.77 6.87
CA THR A 92 0.37 41.82 7.11
C THR A 92 -0.29 43.16 7.46
N PRO A 93 0.47 44.14 8.01
CA PRO A 93 -0.02 45.50 8.22
C PRO A 93 -0.59 46.16 6.94
N GLU A 94 -0.06 45.78 5.78
CA GLU A 94 -0.49 46.21 4.45
C GLU A 94 -1.79 45.53 3.98
N LYS A 95 -2.35 44.62 4.80
CA LYS A 95 -3.57 43.82 4.59
C LYS A 95 -3.44 42.68 3.59
N ASP A 96 -2.24 42.38 3.12
CA ASP A 96 -1.97 41.19 2.32
C ASP A 96 -2.11 39.95 3.20
N VAL A 97 -2.72 38.89 2.66
CA VAL A 97 -2.85 37.60 3.34
C VAL A 97 -1.91 36.60 2.69
N ILE A 98 -0.99 36.08 3.47
CA ILE A 98 0.00 35.11 3.04
C ILE A 98 -0.35 33.75 3.66
N HIS A 99 -0.40 32.72 2.82
CA HIS A 99 -0.76 31.37 3.21
C HIS A 99 0.50 30.53 3.39
N PHE A 100 0.62 29.86 4.53
CA PHE A 100 1.68 28.90 4.84
C PHE A 100 1.06 27.53 5.08
N PRO A 101 0.84 26.72 4.01
CA PRO A 101 0.44 25.33 4.14
C PRO A 101 1.47 24.56 4.99
N CYS A 102 1.00 23.91 6.05
CA CYS A 102 1.85 23.14 6.95
C CYS A 102 1.61 21.64 6.72
N TYR A 103 0.39 21.18 7.05
CA TYR A 103 -0.07 19.79 6.99
C TYR A 103 0.94 18.79 7.59
N ARG A 104 1.45 19.11 8.79
CA ARG A 104 2.45 18.29 9.48
C ARG A 104 2.10 18.11 10.95
N TRP A 105 2.39 16.91 11.44
CA TRP A 105 2.55 16.66 12.86
C TRP A 105 3.81 17.37 13.38
N MET A 106 3.75 17.75 14.64
CA MET A 106 4.81 18.42 15.35
C MET A 106 4.94 17.79 16.73
N GLY A 107 6.05 17.08 16.93
CA GLY A 107 6.45 16.50 18.21
C GLY A 107 7.18 17.49 19.11
N GLU A 108 7.57 17.07 20.32
CA GLU A 108 8.33 17.93 21.23
C GLU A 108 9.68 18.35 20.64
N GLY A 109 10.03 19.63 20.79
CA GLY A 109 11.32 20.18 20.36
C GLY A 109 11.52 20.26 18.84
N GLU A 110 10.53 19.82 18.04
CA GLU A 110 10.56 20.02 16.60
C GLU A 110 10.39 21.51 16.26
N VAL A 111 11.05 21.95 15.20
CA VAL A 111 10.96 23.31 14.68
C VAL A 111 10.53 23.22 13.23
N ILE A 112 9.43 23.88 12.88
CA ILE A 112 8.90 23.87 11.53
C ILE A 112 9.05 25.27 10.94
N GLU A 113 9.85 25.38 9.87
CA GLU A 113 9.95 26.60 9.07
C GLU A 113 9.14 26.44 7.77
N LEU A 114 8.12 27.28 7.60
CA LEU A 114 7.23 27.28 6.43
C LEU A 114 7.52 28.49 5.56
N ARG A 115 7.49 28.30 4.24
CA ARG A 115 7.97 29.27 3.25
C ARG A 115 6.90 29.66 2.26
N GLU A 116 7.00 30.89 1.73
CA GLU A 116 6.31 31.29 0.49
C GLU A 116 7.25 31.09 -0.71
N GLU A 117 6.81 30.35 -1.74
CA GLU A 117 7.69 29.92 -2.86
C GLU A 117 8.15 31.04 -3.81
N LYS A 118 7.67 32.28 -3.66
CA LYS A 118 7.91 33.35 -4.63
C LYS A 118 9.29 34.01 -4.55
N TYR A 119 10.03 33.83 -3.45
CA TYR A 119 11.23 34.63 -3.19
C TYR A 119 12.55 33.90 -3.49
N SER A 120 13.33 34.46 -4.42
CA SER A 120 14.69 34.00 -4.76
C SER A 120 15.67 34.06 -3.58
N GLN A 121 15.36 34.86 -2.57
CA GLN A 121 16.11 35.03 -1.32
C GLN A 121 16.09 33.77 -0.44
N LEU A 122 15.17 32.82 -0.69
CA LEU A 122 15.01 31.59 0.09
C LEU A 122 15.90 30.42 -0.36
N LYS A 123 16.81 30.65 -1.32
CA LYS A 123 17.74 29.62 -1.80
C LYS A 123 18.61 29.05 -0.68
N GLU A 124 19.10 29.91 0.22
CA GLU A 124 19.97 29.47 1.31
C GLU A 124 19.19 28.70 2.38
N HIS A 125 18.01 29.19 2.77
CA HIS A 125 17.08 28.45 3.62
C HIS A 125 16.80 27.04 3.07
N ARG A 126 16.51 26.93 1.77
CA ARG A 126 16.29 25.62 1.13
C ARG A 126 17.53 24.72 1.15
N ARG A 127 18.74 25.26 1.00
CA ARG A 127 19.98 24.47 1.12
C ARG A 127 20.14 23.91 2.53
N ASN A 128 19.87 24.72 3.55
CA ASN A 128 19.96 24.32 4.95
C ASN A 128 18.90 23.26 5.31
N GLU A 129 17.66 23.45 4.87
CA GLU A 129 16.58 22.47 5.02
C GLU A 129 16.97 21.12 4.39
N LEU A 130 17.49 21.12 3.16
CA LEU A 130 17.94 19.91 2.49
C LEU A 130 19.15 19.26 3.18
N LYS A 131 20.06 20.06 3.74
CA LYS A 131 21.20 19.55 4.51
C LYS A 131 20.72 18.84 5.78
N LEU A 132 19.78 19.42 6.51
CA LEU A 132 19.17 18.82 7.70
C LEU A 132 18.40 17.55 7.34
N ASN A 133 17.56 17.59 6.30
CA ASN A 133 16.81 16.40 5.87
C ASN A 133 17.75 15.24 5.48
N LYS A 134 18.90 15.52 4.84
CA LYS A 134 19.91 14.48 4.56
C LYS A 134 20.59 13.90 5.81
N GLN A 135 20.65 14.68 6.89
CA GLN A 135 21.17 14.21 8.17
C GLN A 135 20.15 13.33 8.90
N VAL A 136 18.86 13.66 8.82
CA VAL A 136 17.75 12.91 9.43
C VAL A 136 17.45 11.63 8.64
N TYR A 137 17.26 11.73 7.33
CA TYR A 137 16.87 10.61 6.46
C TYR A 137 18.11 9.99 5.82
N GLN A 138 18.81 9.16 6.58
CA GLN A 138 20.00 8.44 6.11
C GLN A 138 19.61 7.11 5.47
N TRP A 139 20.39 6.68 4.47
CA TRP A 139 20.22 5.37 3.85
C TRP A 139 20.96 4.30 4.65
N THR A 140 20.33 3.14 4.81
CA THR A 140 20.97 1.93 5.32
C THR A 140 20.65 0.75 4.40
N GLU A 141 21.47 -0.27 4.50
CA GLU A 141 21.29 -1.54 3.82
C GLU A 141 20.81 -2.58 4.84
N TYR A 142 19.70 -3.26 4.53
CA TYR A 142 19.25 -4.41 5.31
C TYR A 142 20.02 -5.68 4.91
N LYS A 143 20.19 -5.89 3.61
CA LYS A 143 20.91 -7.03 3.03
C LYS A 143 21.45 -6.68 1.65
N THR A 144 22.66 -7.16 1.35
CA THR A 144 23.31 -6.98 0.05
C THR A 144 22.41 -7.38 -1.12
N GLY A 145 22.25 -6.45 -2.05
CA GLY A 145 21.45 -6.64 -3.27
C GLY A 145 19.97 -6.23 -3.17
N LEU A 146 19.50 -5.82 -1.99
CA LEU A 146 18.18 -5.19 -1.84
C LEU A 146 18.27 -3.66 -1.96
N PRO A 147 17.20 -2.97 -2.38
CA PRO A 147 17.14 -1.51 -2.32
C PRO A 147 17.42 -1.01 -0.90
N GLN A 148 18.18 0.07 -0.80
CA GLN A 148 18.41 0.76 0.47
C GLN A 148 17.08 1.29 1.05
N HIS A 149 17.02 1.41 2.36
CA HIS A 149 15.88 2.01 3.06
C HIS A 149 16.35 3.06 4.06
N ALA A 150 15.41 3.80 4.65
CA ALA A 150 15.72 4.82 5.64
C ALA A 150 16.19 4.18 6.96
N PHE A 151 17.24 4.73 7.56
CA PHE A 151 17.84 4.26 8.81
C PHE A 151 17.03 4.71 10.02
N PHE A 152 16.13 3.84 10.48
CA PHE A 152 15.36 3.99 11.71
C PHE A 152 15.27 2.62 12.40
N GLN A 153 15.51 2.57 13.71
CA GLN A 153 15.54 1.29 14.45
C GLN A 153 14.14 0.77 14.75
N GLU A 154 13.20 1.68 15.00
CA GLU A 154 11.81 1.36 15.35
C GLU A 154 10.85 2.44 14.84
N PRO A 155 9.55 2.13 14.65
CA PRO A 155 8.58 3.11 14.14
C PRO A 155 8.49 4.41 14.96
N LEU A 156 8.68 4.35 16.29
CA LEU A 156 8.66 5.55 17.15
C LEU A 156 9.87 6.48 16.92
N SER A 157 10.98 5.94 16.40
CA SER A 157 12.17 6.73 16.04
C SER A 157 12.00 7.55 14.76
N LEU A 158 10.90 7.33 14.02
CA LEU A 158 10.56 8.14 12.85
C LEU A 158 10.20 9.57 13.27
N PRO A 159 10.61 10.59 12.50
CA PRO A 159 10.09 11.95 12.63
C PRO A 159 8.57 11.97 12.52
N SER A 160 7.92 12.86 13.29
CA SER A 160 6.45 12.94 13.39
C SER A 160 5.78 13.06 12.01
N VAL A 161 6.42 13.78 11.09
CA VAL A 161 5.96 14.03 9.71
C VAL A 161 5.82 12.78 8.83
N VAL A 162 6.51 11.68 9.15
CA VAL A 162 6.45 10.42 8.38
C VAL A 162 5.96 9.23 9.22
N ARG A 163 5.61 9.46 10.49
CA ARG A 163 4.99 8.45 11.33
C ARG A 163 3.53 8.22 10.90
N PHE A 164 2.97 7.06 11.24
CA PHE A 164 1.54 6.87 11.15
C PHE A 164 0.78 7.86 12.03
N SER A 165 -0.42 8.21 11.56
CA SER A 165 -1.38 8.92 12.40
C SER A 165 -1.77 8.03 13.58
N PHE A 166 -2.22 8.65 14.67
CA PHE A 166 -2.80 7.91 15.80
C PHE A 166 -3.89 6.92 15.35
N THR A 167 -4.77 7.35 14.44
CA THR A 167 -5.84 6.50 13.91
C THR A 167 -5.28 5.27 13.21
N LYS A 168 -4.28 5.43 12.35
CA LYS A 168 -3.68 4.33 11.60
C LYS A 168 -2.89 3.38 12.51
N ASP A 169 -2.18 3.90 13.51
CA ASP A 169 -1.50 3.08 14.52
C ASP A 169 -2.51 2.24 15.32
N MET A 170 -3.60 2.86 15.77
CA MET A 170 -4.66 2.16 16.51
C MET A 170 -5.39 1.13 15.65
N ASP A 171 -5.71 1.45 14.41
CA ASP A 171 -6.30 0.51 13.45
C ASP A 171 -5.38 -0.69 13.21
N SER A 172 -4.09 -0.44 12.96
CA SER A 172 -3.10 -1.49 12.72
C SER A 172 -2.98 -2.41 13.93
N ALA A 173 -2.80 -1.84 15.13
CA ALA A 173 -2.72 -2.60 16.37
C ALA A 173 -3.99 -3.40 16.65
N PHE A 174 -5.16 -2.78 16.50
CA PHE A 174 -6.45 -3.43 16.69
C PHE A 174 -6.62 -4.58 15.70
N ASN A 175 -6.46 -4.32 14.41
CA ASN A 175 -6.60 -5.33 13.36
C ASN A 175 -5.62 -6.50 13.54
N CYS A 176 -4.37 -6.24 13.94
CA CYS A 176 -3.41 -7.30 14.25
C CYS A 176 -3.89 -8.17 15.42
N SER A 177 -4.43 -7.55 16.48
CA SER A 177 -4.91 -8.26 17.68
C SER A 177 -6.20 -9.06 17.44
N THR A 178 -7.07 -8.60 16.53
CA THR A 178 -8.39 -9.19 16.30
C THR A 178 -8.46 -10.10 15.09
N ALA A 179 -7.52 -10.04 14.12
CA ALA A 179 -7.58 -10.74 12.84
C ALA A 179 -8.04 -12.20 12.99
N LEU A 180 -7.32 -13.00 13.77
CA LEU A 180 -7.64 -14.41 14.01
C LEU A 180 -9.00 -14.64 14.67
N GLY A 181 -9.47 -13.70 15.50
CA GLY A 181 -10.77 -13.76 16.14
C GLY A 181 -11.91 -13.48 15.16
N GLU A 182 -11.76 -12.44 14.34
CA GLU A 182 -12.76 -12.03 13.34
C GLU A 182 -13.01 -13.14 12.31
N ILE A 183 -11.94 -13.74 11.78
CA ILE A 183 -12.06 -14.86 10.84
C ILE A 183 -12.27 -16.22 11.54
N LYS A 184 -12.49 -16.23 12.86
CA LYS A 184 -12.76 -17.41 13.71
C LYS A 184 -11.68 -18.51 13.64
N MET A 185 -10.43 -18.14 13.38
CA MET A 185 -9.28 -19.04 13.20
C MET A 185 -8.46 -19.33 14.46
N LYS A 186 -8.77 -18.72 15.61
CA LYS A 186 -8.02 -18.88 16.87
C LYS A 186 -7.78 -20.34 17.30
N LYS A 187 -8.73 -21.24 16.99
CA LYS A 187 -8.59 -22.68 17.29
C LYS A 187 -7.72 -23.39 16.25
N LEU A 188 -7.83 -23.03 14.97
CA LEU A 188 -7.08 -23.66 13.89
C LEU A 188 -5.58 -23.37 13.94
N VAL A 189 -5.17 -22.15 14.34
CA VAL A 189 -3.74 -21.81 14.47
C VAL A 189 -2.99 -22.64 15.52
N LYS A 190 -3.71 -23.36 16.39
CA LYS A 190 -3.13 -24.29 17.37
C LYS A 190 -3.04 -25.73 16.87
N LYS A 191 -3.61 -26.05 15.70
CA LYS A 191 -3.67 -27.40 15.13
C LYS A 191 -2.56 -27.60 14.11
N THR A 192 -1.55 -28.39 14.45
CA THR A 192 -0.47 -28.80 13.54
C THR A 192 -0.86 -29.97 12.64
N ASP A 193 -2.12 -30.42 12.71
CA ASP A 193 -2.64 -31.54 11.94
C ASP A 193 -2.78 -31.19 10.45
N GLN A 194 -2.75 -32.23 9.62
CA GLN A 194 -3.08 -32.12 8.21
C GLN A 194 -4.58 -32.13 7.96
N TRP A 195 -4.98 -31.59 6.82
CA TRP A 195 -6.38 -31.65 6.36
C TRP A 195 -6.76 -33.07 5.96
N ILE A 196 -7.93 -33.54 6.40
CA ILE A 196 -8.43 -34.89 6.09
C ILE A 196 -9.29 -34.84 4.82
N GLN A 197 -10.10 -33.81 4.67
CA GLN A 197 -10.94 -33.61 3.49
C GLN A 197 -10.89 -32.15 3.00
N MET A 198 -11.09 -31.95 1.69
CA MET A 198 -11.22 -30.61 1.11
C MET A 198 -12.40 -29.83 1.71
N GLU A 199 -13.50 -30.50 2.09
CA GLU A 199 -14.68 -29.84 2.68
C GLU A 199 -14.38 -29.29 4.10
N ASP A 200 -13.40 -29.86 4.80
CA ASP A 200 -12.94 -29.35 6.10
C ASP A 200 -12.33 -27.95 5.94
N MET A 201 -11.60 -27.73 4.83
CA MET A 201 -11.02 -26.42 4.52
C MET A 201 -12.14 -25.39 4.32
N LYS A 202 -13.16 -25.74 3.52
CA LYS A 202 -14.30 -24.84 3.27
C LYS A 202 -15.04 -24.48 4.55
N SER A 203 -15.30 -25.47 5.40
CA SER A 203 -15.96 -25.27 6.69
C SER A 203 -15.12 -24.38 7.62
N ALA A 204 -13.80 -24.56 7.62
CA ALA A 204 -12.89 -23.75 8.42
C ALA A 204 -12.91 -22.27 8.00
N PHE A 205 -12.91 -21.98 6.69
CA PHE A 205 -12.84 -20.61 6.15
C PHE A 205 -14.22 -19.94 5.95
N TRP A 206 -15.29 -20.51 6.51
CA TRP A 206 -16.66 -20.02 6.31
C TRP A 206 -16.85 -18.55 6.70
N SER A 207 -16.25 -18.10 7.80
CA SER A 207 -16.39 -16.72 8.31
C SER A 207 -15.66 -15.66 7.50
N SER A 208 -14.79 -16.03 6.56
CA SER A 208 -14.05 -15.12 5.69
C SER A 208 -14.57 -15.11 4.25
N ARG A 209 -15.78 -15.63 3.98
CA ARG A 209 -16.33 -15.72 2.62
C ARG A 209 -16.71 -14.35 2.07
N THR A 210 -16.27 -14.12 0.84
CA THR A 210 -16.67 -13.04 -0.06
C THR A 210 -17.18 -13.66 -1.37
N ALA A 211 -17.98 -12.94 -2.15
CA ALA A 211 -18.47 -13.43 -3.45
C ALA A 211 -17.34 -13.98 -4.35
N VAL A 212 -16.18 -13.31 -4.35
CA VAL A 212 -14.99 -13.77 -5.09
C VAL A 212 -14.45 -15.08 -4.54
N SER A 213 -14.29 -15.22 -3.22
CA SER A 213 -13.79 -16.48 -2.63
C SER A 213 -14.74 -17.65 -2.83
N GLU A 214 -16.06 -17.40 -2.89
CA GLU A 214 -17.03 -18.44 -3.20
C GLU A 214 -16.90 -18.91 -4.65
N TYR A 215 -16.74 -17.97 -5.58
CA TYR A 215 -16.49 -18.29 -6.98
C TYR A 215 -15.18 -19.08 -7.13
N VAL A 216 -14.09 -18.64 -6.51
CA VAL A 216 -12.79 -19.36 -6.54
C VAL A 216 -12.98 -20.79 -6.04
N HIS A 217 -13.68 -21.00 -4.91
CA HIS A 217 -13.93 -22.34 -4.37
C HIS A 217 -14.67 -23.25 -5.36
N LEU A 218 -15.62 -22.71 -6.13
CA LEU A 218 -16.37 -23.48 -7.13
C LEU A 218 -15.57 -23.75 -8.40
N HIS A 219 -14.65 -22.86 -8.77
CA HIS A 219 -14.03 -22.83 -10.11
C HIS A 219 -12.50 -23.05 -10.10
N TRP A 220 -11.85 -23.28 -8.96
CA TRP A 220 -10.38 -23.41 -8.88
C TRP A 220 -9.80 -24.59 -9.69
N MET A 221 -10.62 -25.59 -10.03
CA MET A 221 -10.22 -26.72 -10.88
C MET A 221 -10.51 -26.50 -12.37
N ASP A 222 -11.14 -25.37 -12.74
CA ASP A 222 -11.46 -25.07 -14.13
C ASP A 222 -10.23 -24.44 -14.81
N ASP A 223 -9.80 -25.02 -15.93
CA ASP A 223 -8.61 -24.57 -16.68
C ASP A 223 -8.73 -23.12 -17.18
N ASP A 224 -9.94 -22.69 -17.54
CA ASP A 224 -10.19 -21.31 -17.95
C ASP A 224 -10.11 -20.33 -16.78
N PHE A 225 -10.53 -20.74 -15.59
CA PHE A 225 -10.36 -19.93 -14.39
C PHE A 225 -8.89 -19.88 -13.94
N PHE A 226 -8.14 -20.97 -14.06
CA PHE A 226 -6.68 -20.96 -13.87
C PHE A 226 -6.01 -19.90 -14.77
N GLY A 227 -6.31 -19.92 -16.07
CA GLY A 227 -5.78 -18.92 -17.00
C GLY A 227 -6.31 -17.50 -16.77
N TYR A 228 -7.58 -17.35 -16.37
CA TYR A 228 -8.18 -16.07 -16.00
C TYR A 228 -7.41 -15.38 -14.86
N GLN A 229 -7.01 -16.14 -13.83
CA GLN A 229 -6.27 -15.61 -12.68
C GLN A 229 -4.89 -15.05 -13.04
N LEU A 230 -4.27 -15.55 -14.11
CA LEU A 230 -2.98 -15.05 -14.58
C LEU A 230 -3.08 -13.67 -15.26
N LEU A 231 -4.29 -13.23 -15.61
CA LEU A 231 -4.56 -11.90 -16.19
C LEU A 231 -5.31 -10.97 -15.23
N ASN A 232 -6.25 -11.51 -14.45
CA ASN A 232 -7.20 -10.74 -13.64
C ASN A 232 -7.12 -11.08 -12.15
N GLY A 233 -6.20 -11.96 -11.76
CA GLY A 233 -6.00 -12.31 -10.37
C GLY A 233 -5.12 -11.34 -9.61
N SER A 234 -4.55 -11.78 -8.49
CA SER A 234 -3.73 -10.92 -7.63
C SER A 234 -2.29 -10.73 -8.09
N HIS A 235 -1.82 -11.55 -9.03
CA HIS A 235 -0.47 -11.44 -9.57
C HIS A 235 -0.44 -11.51 -11.11
N PRO A 236 -1.06 -10.55 -11.81
CA PRO A 236 -1.23 -10.59 -13.26
C PRO A 236 0.02 -10.08 -14.03
N MET A 237 1.22 -10.51 -13.62
CA MET A 237 2.50 -9.93 -14.09
C MET A 237 3.39 -10.90 -14.87
N MET A 238 3.05 -12.19 -14.89
CA MET A 238 3.94 -13.23 -15.40
C MET A 238 3.70 -13.61 -16.86
N VAL A 239 2.47 -13.48 -17.35
CA VAL A 239 2.08 -13.92 -18.69
C VAL A 239 2.79 -13.08 -19.75
N ARG A 240 3.44 -13.75 -20.71
CA ARG A 240 4.04 -13.12 -21.89
C ARG A 240 3.69 -13.88 -23.14
N ARG A 241 3.49 -13.19 -24.26
CA ARG A 241 3.32 -13.84 -25.56
C ARG A 241 4.59 -14.62 -25.91
N CYS A 242 4.43 -15.86 -26.32
CA CYS A 242 5.52 -16.79 -26.62
C CYS A 242 5.61 -16.97 -28.15
N THR A 243 6.71 -16.46 -28.72
CA THR A 243 7.01 -16.59 -30.15
C THR A 243 7.90 -17.80 -30.44
N GLU A 244 8.61 -18.28 -29.42
CA GLU A 244 9.49 -19.44 -29.47
C GLU A 244 9.52 -20.09 -28.08
N LEU A 245 9.56 -21.42 -28.03
CA LEU A 245 9.65 -22.17 -26.79
C LEU A 245 11.07 -22.05 -26.18
N PRO A 246 11.19 -21.91 -24.84
CA PRO A 246 12.47 -22.03 -24.17
C PRO A 246 13.13 -23.39 -24.47
N LEU A 247 14.45 -23.42 -24.67
CA LEU A 247 15.21 -24.65 -24.96
C LEU A 247 15.05 -25.73 -23.88
N ASN A 248 14.86 -25.31 -22.62
CA ASN A 248 14.64 -26.20 -21.50
C ASN A 248 13.16 -26.63 -21.35
N PHE A 249 12.28 -26.32 -22.31
CA PHE A 249 10.86 -26.67 -22.29
C PHE A 249 10.51 -27.57 -23.48
N ALA A 250 10.61 -28.88 -23.30
CA ALA A 250 10.49 -29.88 -24.38
C ALA A 250 9.03 -30.19 -24.79
N VAL A 251 8.18 -29.16 -24.93
CA VAL A 251 6.81 -29.33 -25.44
C VAL A 251 6.86 -29.56 -26.94
N THR A 252 6.18 -30.61 -27.40
CA THR A 252 6.06 -30.94 -28.83
C THR A 252 4.66 -30.64 -29.35
N ASN A 253 4.52 -30.47 -30.67
CA ASN A 253 3.21 -30.29 -31.29
C ASN A 253 2.22 -31.41 -30.92
N GLY A 254 2.67 -32.67 -30.95
CA GLY A 254 1.82 -33.81 -30.61
C GLY A 254 1.28 -33.79 -29.17
N MET A 255 2.02 -33.21 -28.22
CA MET A 255 1.56 -33.08 -26.82
C MET A 255 0.39 -32.11 -26.68
N VAL A 256 0.37 -31.04 -27.48
CA VAL A 256 -0.60 -29.95 -27.33
C VAL A 256 -1.67 -29.93 -28.40
N GLN A 257 -1.52 -30.69 -29.49
CA GLN A 257 -2.47 -30.73 -30.61
C GLN A 257 -3.94 -30.93 -30.17
N PRO A 258 -4.28 -31.76 -29.16
CA PRO A 258 -5.66 -31.93 -28.72
C PRO A 258 -6.32 -30.65 -28.17
N PHE A 259 -5.52 -29.66 -27.76
CA PHE A 259 -6.00 -28.39 -27.22
C PHE A 259 -6.01 -27.25 -28.24
N LEU A 260 -5.33 -27.43 -29.37
CA LEU A 260 -5.24 -26.43 -30.43
C LEU A 260 -6.41 -26.53 -31.40
N GLU A 261 -6.63 -25.48 -32.19
CA GLU A 261 -7.66 -25.47 -33.22
C GLU A 261 -7.39 -26.55 -34.30
N SER A 262 -8.46 -27.11 -34.86
CA SER A 262 -8.32 -28.13 -35.89
C SER A 262 -7.60 -27.57 -37.12
N GLY A 263 -6.57 -28.29 -37.58
CA GLY A 263 -5.76 -27.87 -38.73
C GLY A 263 -4.66 -26.85 -38.41
N THR A 264 -4.45 -26.49 -37.14
CA THR A 264 -3.31 -25.65 -36.73
C THR A 264 -2.18 -26.50 -36.13
N SER A 265 -1.06 -25.84 -35.80
CA SER A 265 0.09 -26.42 -35.12
C SER A 265 0.64 -25.43 -34.11
N LEU A 266 1.39 -25.91 -33.11
CA LEU A 266 1.99 -25.07 -32.08
C LEU A 266 2.83 -23.93 -32.68
N THR A 267 3.60 -24.21 -33.74
CA THR A 267 4.39 -23.19 -34.44
C THR A 267 3.51 -22.15 -35.14
N LEU A 268 2.39 -22.55 -35.72
CA LEU A 268 1.46 -21.63 -36.36
C LEU A 268 0.78 -20.73 -35.31
N GLU A 269 0.33 -21.31 -34.20
CA GLU A 269 -0.33 -20.59 -33.11
C GLU A 269 0.63 -19.61 -32.41
N MET A 270 1.92 -19.96 -32.26
CA MET A 270 2.96 -19.02 -31.79
C MET A 270 3.13 -17.85 -32.76
N LYS A 271 3.17 -18.11 -34.08
CA LYS A 271 3.26 -17.05 -35.11
C LYS A 271 2.02 -16.15 -35.14
N GLN A 272 0.84 -16.71 -34.91
CA GLN A 272 -0.42 -15.96 -34.81
C GLN A 272 -0.53 -15.18 -33.49
N GLY A 273 0.33 -15.48 -32.51
CA GLY A 273 0.35 -14.81 -31.22
C GLY A 273 -0.70 -15.32 -30.23
N ASN A 274 -1.16 -16.56 -30.42
CA ASN A 274 -2.15 -17.21 -29.56
C ASN A 274 -1.51 -18.02 -28.42
N ILE A 275 -0.18 -18.16 -28.40
CA ILE A 275 0.56 -18.91 -27.37
C ILE A 275 1.24 -17.94 -26.40
N PHE A 276 1.17 -18.26 -25.12
CA PHE A 276 1.72 -17.48 -24.02
C PHE A 276 2.50 -18.38 -23.06
N LEU A 277 3.39 -17.77 -22.28
CA LEU A 277 4.25 -18.45 -21.33
C LEU A 277 4.32 -17.68 -20.01
N CYS A 278 4.22 -18.42 -18.90
CA CYS A 278 4.68 -17.99 -17.58
C CYS A 278 5.96 -18.74 -17.22
N ASP A 279 7.04 -18.00 -16.96
CA ASP A 279 8.36 -18.53 -16.60
C ASP A 279 8.74 -18.11 -15.17
N TYR A 280 8.76 -19.10 -14.26
CA TYR A 280 9.07 -18.90 -12.85
C TYR A 280 10.51 -19.27 -12.48
N LYS A 281 11.46 -19.25 -13.44
CA LYS A 281 12.88 -19.57 -13.18
C LYS A 281 13.54 -18.84 -12.01
N ARG A 282 13.04 -17.65 -11.64
CA ARG A 282 13.55 -16.86 -10.48
C ARG A 282 13.38 -17.58 -9.16
N LEU A 283 12.56 -18.62 -9.12
CA LEU A 283 12.34 -19.43 -7.95
C LEU A 283 13.37 -20.55 -7.83
N ALA A 284 14.08 -20.93 -8.89
CA ALA A 284 14.90 -22.14 -8.92
C ALA A 284 16.03 -22.21 -7.87
N ASP A 285 16.44 -21.09 -7.26
CA ASP A 285 17.55 -21.07 -6.31
C ASP A 285 17.14 -20.66 -4.88
N LEU A 286 15.84 -20.62 -4.57
CA LEU A 286 15.41 -20.22 -3.22
C LEU A 286 15.57 -21.39 -2.24
N SER A 287 16.17 -21.09 -1.09
CA SER A 287 16.22 -22.01 0.03
C SER A 287 14.84 -22.21 0.64
N THR A 288 14.56 -23.44 1.05
CA THR A 288 13.31 -23.83 1.69
C THR A 288 13.49 -23.97 3.21
N GLN A 289 12.42 -23.77 3.96
CA GLN A 289 12.43 -23.80 5.42
C GLN A 289 11.76 -25.06 5.99
N PHE A 290 11.81 -25.23 7.31
CA PHE A 290 11.02 -26.20 8.04
C PHE A 290 9.82 -25.51 8.69
N ILE A 291 8.62 -26.05 8.50
CA ILE A 291 7.39 -25.61 9.17
C ILE A 291 6.82 -26.81 9.92
N ASN A 292 6.50 -26.64 11.20
CA ASN A 292 6.08 -27.74 12.10
C ASN A 292 7.04 -28.95 12.07
N GLY A 293 8.35 -28.72 11.92
CA GLY A 293 9.37 -29.78 11.80
C GLY A 293 9.38 -30.52 10.46
N LYS A 294 8.58 -30.11 9.47
CA LYS A 294 8.54 -30.71 8.13
C LYS A 294 9.24 -29.83 7.11
N GLN A 295 10.09 -30.44 6.28
CA GLN A 295 10.73 -29.78 5.14
C GLN A 295 9.66 -29.23 4.19
N GLN A 296 9.78 -27.96 3.82
CA GLN A 296 8.94 -27.36 2.79
C GLN A 296 9.59 -27.47 1.41
N TYR A 297 8.77 -27.47 0.37
CA TYR A 297 9.14 -27.59 -1.02
C TYR A 297 8.40 -26.57 -1.84
N VAL A 298 8.93 -26.33 -3.03
CA VAL A 298 8.37 -25.40 -3.99
C VAL A 298 9.11 -25.57 -5.32
N ALA A 299 8.49 -25.10 -6.40
CA ALA A 299 8.86 -25.36 -7.77
C ALA A 299 9.10 -24.08 -8.56
N ALA A 300 9.87 -24.20 -9.65
CA ALA A 300 10.07 -23.16 -10.66
C ALA A 300 9.41 -23.61 -11.99
N PRO A 301 8.07 -23.55 -12.10
CA PRO A 301 7.38 -24.09 -13.27
C PRO A 301 7.55 -23.24 -14.53
N LEU A 302 7.39 -23.90 -15.67
CA LEU A 302 7.07 -23.28 -16.96
C LEU A 302 5.64 -23.67 -17.32
N CYS A 303 4.79 -22.68 -17.57
CA CYS A 303 3.38 -22.90 -17.94
C CYS A 303 3.11 -22.31 -19.32
N LEU A 304 2.78 -23.16 -20.29
CA LEU A 304 2.38 -22.79 -21.63
C LEU A 304 0.87 -22.62 -21.67
N LEU A 305 0.40 -21.51 -22.24
CA LEU A 305 -1.01 -21.19 -22.36
C LEU A 305 -1.40 -20.92 -23.81
N TYR A 306 -2.65 -21.24 -24.15
CA TYR A 306 -3.26 -21.02 -25.45
C TYR A 306 -4.49 -20.13 -25.31
N LYS A 307 -4.57 -19.08 -26.13
CA LYS A 307 -5.78 -18.28 -26.31
C LYS A 307 -6.65 -18.96 -27.36
N ASN A 308 -7.77 -19.52 -26.92
CA ASN A 308 -8.71 -20.18 -27.82
C ASN A 308 -9.56 -19.17 -28.63
N GLN A 309 -10.41 -19.69 -29.53
CA GLN A 309 -11.24 -18.87 -30.43
C GLN A 309 -12.25 -17.96 -29.72
N VAL A 310 -12.70 -18.36 -28.51
CA VAL A 310 -13.61 -17.54 -27.69
C VAL A 310 -12.85 -16.55 -26.79
N GLY A 311 -11.52 -16.46 -26.92
CA GLY A 311 -10.67 -15.51 -26.21
C GLY A 311 -10.30 -15.91 -24.78
N LYS A 312 -10.60 -17.13 -24.35
CA LYS A 312 -10.16 -17.66 -23.05
C LYS A 312 -8.70 -18.11 -23.14
N LEU A 313 -7.94 -17.86 -22.08
CA LEU A 313 -6.57 -18.31 -21.94
C LEU A 313 -6.56 -19.62 -21.15
N LEU A 314 -6.05 -20.70 -21.73
CA LEU A 314 -6.08 -22.05 -21.14
C LEU A 314 -4.66 -22.59 -20.95
N PRO A 315 -4.32 -23.23 -19.82
CA PRO A 315 -3.06 -23.97 -19.68
C PRO A 315 -3.08 -25.22 -20.59
N ILE A 316 -2.05 -25.41 -21.40
CA ILE A 316 -1.93 -26.56 -22.32
C ILE A 316 -0.70 -27.43 -22.05
N ALA A 317 0.29 -26.91 -21.33
CA ALA A 317 1.41 -27.69 -20.83
C ALA A 317 2.02 -27.03 -19.59
N ILE A 318 2.41 -27.84 -18.60
CA ILE A 318 3.14 -27.38 -17.42
C ILE A 318 4.32 -28.31 -17.20
N GLN A 319 5.52 -27.73 -17.11
CA GLN A 319 6.72 -28.43 -16.70
C GLN A 319 7.10 -27.95 -15.31
N VAL A 320 7.05 -28.84 -14.32
CA VAL A 320 7.35 -28.53 -12.92
C VAL A 320 8.77 -29.03 -12.61
N HIS A 321 9.68 -28.10 -12.35
CA HIS A 321 11.00 -28.42 -11.79
C HIS A 321 11.00 -28.13 -10.29
N LEU A 322 11.69 -28.95 -9.50
CA LEU A 322 11.99 -28.63 -8.11
C LEU A 322 12.70 -27.26 -8.06
N MET A 323 12.26 -26.42 -7.12
CA MET A 323 13.00 -25.37 -6.39
C MET A 323 12.24 -24.01 -6.27
N GLY A 324 12.11 -23.56 -5.01
CA GLY A 324 11.82 -22.20 -4.46
C GLY A 324 10.42 -21.53 -4.52
N PHE A 325 10.12 -20.67 -3.51
CA PHE A 325 8.81 -20.27 -2.90
C PHE A 325 7.85 -19.39 -3.75
N ILE A 326 6.51 -19.45 -3.54
CA ILE A 326 5.50 -18.58 -4.23
C ILE A 326 4.55 -17.88 -3.23
N ASN A 327 4.20 -16.62 -3.51
CA ASN A 327 3.17 -15.83 -2.81
C ASN A 327 1.98 -15.55 -3.75
N LEU A 328 0.73 -15.75 -3.30
CA LEU A 328 -0.50 -15.41 -4.04
C LEU A 328 -1.64 -14.98 -3.10
N ARG A 329 -2.42 -13.96 -3.50
CA ARG A 329 -3.66 -13.54 -2.83
C ARG A 329 -4.89 -13.97 -3.64
N GLN A 330 -5.47 -15.13 -3.39
CA GLN A 330 -6.87 -15.40 -3.71
C GLN A 330 -7.39 -16.42 -2.70
N TYR A 331 -8.52 -16.13 -2.05
CA TYR A 331 -9.00 -16.90 -0.91
C TYR A 331 -9.71 -18.19 -1.37
N TRP A 332 -8.89 -19.21 -1.58
CA TRP A 332 -9.20 -20.63 -1.45
C TRP A 332 -7.85 -21.32 -1.42
N PHE A 333 -7.55 -22.05 -0.36
CA PHE A 333 -6.16 -22.45 -0.12
C PHE A 333 -5.56 -23.36 -1.20
N PRO A 334 -6.27 -24.35 -1.75
CA PRO A 334 -5.80 -25.11 -2.91
C PRO A 334 -5.49 -24.27 -4.16
N ASN A 335 -6.11 -23.09 -4.29
CA ASN A 335 -5.88 -22.17 -5.40
C ASN A 335 -4.56 -21.38 -5.25
N ALA A 336 -4.06 -21.21 -4.03
CA ALA A 336 -2.88 -20.42 -3.72
C ALA A 336 -2.17 -20.92 -2.45
N PRO A 337 -1.63 -22.16 -2.44
CA PRO A 337 -0.97 -22.70 -1.26
C PRO A 337 0.31 -21.90 -0.96
N GLY A 338 0.43 -21.40 0.26
CA GLY A 338 1.60 -20.62 0.67
C GLY A 338 2.84 -21.46 1.01
N SER A 339 2.75 -22.79 1.01
CA SER A 339 3.92 -23.69 1.03
C SER A 339 3.49 -25.07 0.51
N LEU A 340 4.44 -25.99 0.31
CA LEU A 340 4.15 -27.40 -0.01
C LEU A 340 4.99 -28.30 0.91
N LYS A 341 4.40 -29.37 1.42
CA LYS A 341 5.06 -30.32 2.35
C LYS A 341 5.72 -31.51 1.65
N GLN A 342 5.48 -31.68 0.35
CA GLN A 342 6.03 -32.76 -0.47
C GLN A 342 6.68 -32.18 -1.73
N PRO A 343 7.70 -32.85 -2.30
CA PRO A 343 8.30 -32.44 -3.57
C PRO A 343 7.30 -32.59 -4.73
N PRO A 344 7.49 -31.87 -5.85
CA PRO A 344 6.75 -32.10 -7.09
C PRO A 344 6.83 -33.56 -7.56
N PRO A 345 5.77 -34.09 -8.19
CA PRO A 345 5.76 -35.45 -8.70
C PRO A 345 6.80 -35.64 -9.81
N THR A 346 7.53 -36.76 -9.78
CA THR A 346 8.57 -37.11 -10.76
C THR A 346 8.07 -38.07 -11.85
N SER A 347 6.87 -38.64 -11.68
CA SER A 347 6.25 -39.58 -12.61
C SER A 347 4.77 -39.28 -12.80
N LYS A 348 4.24 -39.55 -13.99
CA LYS A 348 2.80 -39.44 -14.28
C LYS A 348 2.04 -40.61 -13.64
N GLY A 349 0.77 -40.38 -13.28
CA GLY A 349 -0.13 -41.41 -12.75
C GLY A 349 0.07 -41.75 -11.27
N SER A 350 0.99 -41.08 -10.58
CA SER A 350 1.27 -41.29 -9.14
C SER A 350 0.49 -40.35 -8.23
N SER A 351 -0.22 -39.36 -8.76
CA SER A 351 -0.95 -38.35 -7.97
C SER A 351 -2.40 -38.77 -7.71
N ASP A 352 -2.84 -38.62 -6.47
CA ASP A 352 -4.23 -38.79 -6.06
C ASP A 352 -4.65 -37.72 -5.05
N LYS A 353 -5.91 -37.78 -4.59
CA LYS A 353 -6.47 -36.81 -3.64
C LYS A 353 -5.81 -36.87 -2.26
N SER A 354 -5.32 -38.02 -1.83
CA SER A 354 -4.61 -38.16 -0.54
C SER A 354 -3.26 -37.46 -0.62
N ILE A 355 -2.49 -37.74 -1.67
CA ILE A 355 -1.19 -37.11 -1.90
C ILE A 355 -1.34 -35.59 -2.02
N LEU A 356 -2.40 -35.10 -2.67
CA LEU A 356 -2.69 -33.67 -2.72
C LEU A 356 -2.87 -33.07 -1.31
N LEU A 357 -3.67 -33.69 -0.45
CA LEU A 357 -3.89 -33.23 0.93
C LEU A 357 -2.61 -33.31 1.78
N ASP A 358 -1.81 -34.36 1.58
CA ASP A 358 -0.52 -34.54 2.25
C ASP A 358 0.52 -33.52 1.76
N THR A 359 0.38 -33.01 0.54
CA THR A 359 1.24 -31.97 -0.03
C THR A 359 0.85 -30.58 0.47
N LEU A 360 -0.43 -30.33 0.68
CA LEU A 360 -0.95 -29.03 1.14
C LEU A 360 -0.53 -28.72 2.61
N PRO A 361 -0.27 -27.46 2.97
CA PRO A 361 0.15 -27.10 4.33
C PRO A 361 -0.83 -27.49 5.44
N ASP A 362 -0.31 -27.64 6.65
CA ASP A 362 -1.09 -28.03 7.83
C ASP A 362 -2.14 -26.95 8.20
N MET A 363 -3.11 -27.32 9.04
CA MET A 363 -4.23 -26.45 9.40
C MET A 363 -3.79 -25.11 10.00
N ASN A 364 -2.79 -25.12 10.89
CA ASN A 364 -2.27 -23.90 11.51
C ASN A 364 -1.60 -22.97 10.51
N THR A 365 -0.75 -23.51 9.64
CA THR A 365 -0.06 -22.74 8.59
C THR A 365 -1.07 -22.12 7.63
N SER A 366 -2.07 -22.90 7.23
CA SER A 366 -3.17 -22.43 6.37
C SER A 366 -3.93 -21.27 7.03
N ALA A 367 -4.31 -21.43 8.30
CA ALA A 367 -5.04 -20.41 9.05
C ALA A 367 -4.22 -19.13 9.28
N TYR A 368 -2.91 -19.28 9.56
CA TYR A 368 -2.01 -18.14 9.73
C TYR A 368 -1.89 -17.33 8.42
N LEU A 369 -1.67 -18.00 7.29
CA LEU A 369 -1.59 -17.35 5.98
C LEU A 369 -2.86 -16.57 5.64
N VAL A 370 -4.03 -17.19 5.81
CA VAL A 370 -5.32 -16.53 5.58
C VAL A 370 -5.48 -15.30 6.49
N SER A 371 -5.05 -15.39 7.76
CA SER A 371 -5.10 -14.26 8.69
C SER A 371 -4.21 -13.09 8.29
N VAL A 372 -3.00 -13.37 7.80
CA VAL A 372 -2.07 -12.34 7.30
C VAL A 372 -2.65 -11.66 6.07
N PHE A 373 -3.17 -12.43 5.10
CA PHE A 373 -3.79 -11.83 3.93
C PHE A 373 -5.03 -11.01 4.29
N TRP A 374 -5.87 -11.51 5.22
CA TRP A 374 -7.06 -10.79 5.70
C TRP A 374 -6.65 -9.44 6.28
N LEU A 375 -5.68 -9.44 7.20
CA LEU A 375 -5.12 -8.24 7.80
C LEU A 375 -4.63 -7.24 6.73
N LEU A 376 -3.79 -7.68 5.81
CA LEU A 376 -3.19 -6.84 4.76
C LEU A 376 -4.16 -6.47 3.62
N SER A 377 -5.43 -6.89 3.70
CA SER A 377 -6.48 -6.54 2.73
C SER A 377 -7.45 -5.48 3.25
N LYS A 378 -7.40 -5.18 4.56
CA LYS A 378 -8.28 -4.19 5.16
C LYS A 378 -7.83 -2.77 4.78
N PRO A 379 -8.75 -1.90 4.34
CA PRO A 379 -8.45 -0.48 4.28
C PRO A 379 -8.29 0.08 5.70
N SER A 380 -7.39 1.06 5.86
CA SER A 380 -7.34 1.87 7.08
C SER A 380 -8.53 2.85 7.11
N SER A 381 -9.02 3.21 8.30
CA SER A 381 -10.14 4.13 8.45
C SER A 381 -9.84 5.56 7.99
N ASP A 382 -8.55 5.93 7.91
CA ASP A 382 -8.08 7.22 7.38
C ASP A 382 -7.54 7.13 5.94
N LEU A 383 -7.96 6.11 5.18
CA LEU A 383 -7.59 5.92 3.78
C LEU A 383 -7.91 7.16 2.93
N VAL A 384 -6.94 7.58 2.12
CA VAL A 384 -7.11 8.62 1.10
C VAL A 384 -7.04 7.98 -0.29
N SER A 385 -8.17 7.93 -1.00
CA SER A 385 -8.27 7.39 -2.36
C SER A 385 -7.44 8.19 -3.36
N LEU A 386 -7.07 7.53 -4.46
CA LEU A 386 -6.27 8.10 -5.54
C LEU A 386 -6.88 9.40 -6.05
N GLY A 387 -6.04 10.45 -6.14
CA GLY A 387 -6.45 11.77 -6.64
C GLY A 387 -7.24 12.61 -5.64
N GLN A 388 -7.56 12.09 -4.45
CA GLN A 388 -8.09 12.90 -3.35
C GLN A 388 -6.93 13.53 -2.59
N TYR A 389 -6.88 14.86 -2.53
CA TYR A 389 -5.82 15.59 -1.83
C TYR A 389 -6.46 16.47 -0.75
N PRO A 390 -6.74 15.95 0.45
CA PRO A 390 -7.35 16.75 1.53
C PRO A 390 -6.39 17.85 2.06
N GLU A 391 -5.10 17.72 1.75
CA GLU A 391 -4.05 18.68 2.10
C GLU A 391 -3.77 19.58 0.89
N ASP A 392 -4.21 20.84 0.95
CA ASP A 392 -4.06 21.84 -0.11
C ASP A 392 -2.65 22.46 -0.15
N TYR A 393 -1.62 21.64 -0.40
CA TYR A 393 -0.25 22.17 -0.60
C TYR A 393 -0.16 23.11 -1.81
N PHE A 394 -1.00 22.89 -2.82
CA PHE A 394 -1.06 23.73 -4.00
C PHE A 394 -2.18 24.76 -3.88
N CYS A 395 -1.84 25.98 -3.51
CA CYS A 395 -2.79 27.09 -3.43
C CYS A 395 -2.98 27.83 -4.76
N GLN A 396 -2.17 27.54 -5.79
CA GLN A 396 -2.24 28.22 -7.08
C GLN A 396 -3.34 27.62 -7.98
N MET A 397 -4.03 28.49 -8.73
CA MET A 397 -5.16 28.07 -9.58
C MET A 397 -4.78 27.03 -10.64
N ALA A 398 -3.56 27.08 -11.20
CA ALA A 398 -3.14 26.19 -12.27
C ALA A 398 -2.99 24.72 -11.82
N PRO A 399 -2.21 24.40 -10.76
CA PRO A 399 -2.21 23.05 -10.16
C PRO A 399 -3.58 22.59 -9.68
N GLN A 400 -4.37 23.47 -9.03
CA GLN A 400 -5.72 23.12 -8.57
C GLN A 400 -6.65 22.78 -9.74
N LYS A 401 -6.51 23.42 -10.90
CA LYS A 401 -7.22 23.03 -12.11
C LYS A 401 -6.79 21.64 -12.59
N ARG A 402 -5.48 21.35 -12.63
CA ARG A 402 -4.97 20.03 -13.02
C ARG A 402 -5.46 18.90 -12.10
N ILE A 403 -5.52 19.16 -10.80
CA ILE A 403 -6.08 18.22 -9.82
C ILE A 403 -7.55 17.93 -10.13
N ARG A 404 -8.37 18.96 -10.39
CA ARG A 404 -9.78 18.79 -10.75
C ARG A 404 -9.96 18.03 -12.06
N ASP A 405 -9.16 18.35 -13.07
CA ASP A 405 -9.17 17.63 -14.36
C ASP A 405 -8.84 16.15 -14.14
N PHE A 406 -7.80 15.84 -13.35
CA PHE A 406 -7.43 14.47 -12.98
C PHE A 406 -8.51 13.73 -12.20
N GLN A 407 -9.14 14.38 -11.22
CA GLN A 407 -10.26 13.80 -10.45
C GLN A 407 -11.45 13.47 -11.36
N ALA A 408 -11.77 14.34 -12.32
CA ALA A 408 -12.85 14.08 -13.27
C ALA A 408 -12.55 12.85 -14.16
N GLU A 409 -11.31 12.69 -14.63
CA GLU A 409 -10.87 11.50 -15.36
C GLU A 409 -10.98 10.23 -14.51
N LEU A 410 -10.55 10.28 -13.24
CA LEU A 410 -10.68 9.14 -12.32
C LEU A 410 -12.15 8.76 -12.08
N SER A 411 -13.04 9.73 -11.90
CA SER A 411 -14.48 9.47 -11.78
C SER A 411 -15.04 8.81 -13.04
N PHE A 412 -14.65 9.27 -14.23
CA PHE A 412 -15.04 8.64 -15.49
C PHE A 412 -14.59 7.17 -15.56
N PHE A 413 -13.31 6.89 -15.24
CA PHE A 413 -12.80 5.52 -15.25
C PHE A 413 -13.45 4.63 -14.19
N SER A 414 -13.75 5.17 -13.01
CA SER A 414 -14.46 4.44 -11.95
C SER A 414 -15.83 3.97 -12.42
N GLU A 415 -16.63 4.85 -13.03
CA GLU A 415 -17.94 4.48 -13.59
C GLU A 415 -17.84 3.50 -14.75
N ALA A 416 -16.89 3.70 -15.69
CA ALA A 416 -16.65 2.77 -16.78
C ALA A 416 -16.26 1.36 -16.28
N ILE A 417 -15.47 1.28 -15.21
CA ILE A 417 -15.07 0.02 -14.56
C ILE A 417 -16.27 -0.64 -13.89
N LYS A 418 -17.10 0.12 -13.16
CA LYS A 418 -18.34 -0.37 -12.53
C LYS A 418 -19.29 -0.92 -13.58
N ASP A 419 -19.48 -0.21 -14.70
CA ASP A 419 -20.34 -0.63 -15.80
C ASP A 419 -19.83 -1.91 -16.48
N ARG A 420 -18.53 -1.99 -16.81
CA ARG A 420 -17.92 -3.22 -17.33
C ARG A 420 -18.13 -4.40 -16.37
N ASN A 421 -17.96 -4.16 -15.07
CA ASN A 421 -18.03 -5.22 -14.05
C ASN A 421 -19.46 -5.79 -13.88
N LYS A 422 -20.53 -5.06 -14.26
CA LYS A 422 -21.92 -5.57 -14.22
C LYS A 422 -22.12 -6.83 -15.07
N GLY A 423 -21.34 -6.99 -16.15
CA GLY A 423 -21.43 -8.13 -17.06
C GLY A 423 -20.46 -9.28 -16.76
N LEU A 424 -19.64 -9.18 -15.71
CA LEU A 424 -18.61 -10.17 -15.39
C LEU A 424 -19.07 -11.08 -14.25
N GLN A 425 -18.78 -12.38 -14.38
CA GLN A 425 -19.02 -13.34 -13.29
C GLN A 425 -18.15 -13.04 -12.06
N VAL A 426 -16.90 -12.63 -12.29
CA VAL A 426 -15.98 -12.14 -11.26
C VAL A 426 -15.58 -10.71 -11.61
N PRO A 427 -16.06 -9.70 -10.87
CA PRO A 427 -15.73 -8.32 -11.17
C PRO A 427 -14.25 -8.03 -10.89
N TYR A 428 -13.58 -7.33 -11.81
CA TYR A 428 -12.21 -6.86 -11.59
C TYR A 428 -12.24 -5.46 -10.97
N THR A 429 -12.02 -5.38 -9.67
CA THR A 429 -12.16 -4.16 -8.87
C THR A 429 -10.83 -3.56 -8.40
N TYR A 430 -9.72 -4.28 -8.55
CA TYR A 430 -8.42 -3.91 -7.98
C TYR A 430 -7.87 -2.57 -8.53
N MET A 431 -8.15 -2.28 -9.81
CA MET A 431 -7.73 -1.02 -10.45
C MET A 431 -8.88 -0.02 -10.60
N CYS A 432 -9.98 -0.18 -9.86
CA CYS A 432 -10.99 0.86 -9.78
C CYS A 432 -10.43 2.03 -8.97
N PRO A 433 -10.41 3.28 -9.47
CA PRO A 433 -9.87 4.44 -8.74
C PRO A 433 -10.39 4.58 -7.30
N ASP A 434 -11.67 4.26 -7.07
CA ASP A 434 -12.30 4.29 -5.73
C ASP A 434 -11.60 3.37 -4.72
N ASN A 435 -10.98 2.29 -5.19
CA ASN A 435 -10.31 1.26 -4.38
C ASN A 435 -8.78 1.42 -4.32
N ILE A 436 -8.21 2.40 -5.03
CA ILE A 436 -6.77 2.63 -5.04
C ILE A 436 -6.43 3.70 -4.01
N SER A 437 -5.51 3.39 -3.09
CA SER A 437 -4.93 4.39 -2.18
C SER A 437 -3.96 5.31 -2.92
N ASN A 438 -3.85 6.57 -2.50
CA ASN A 438 -2.80 7.49 -2.97
C ASN A 438 -1.38 6.98 -2.67
N SER A 439 -1.20 6.17 -1.63
CA SER A 439 0.11 5.69 -1.16
C SER A 439 0.05 4.27 -0.61
N VAL A 440 1.22 3.67 -0.37
CA VAL A 440 1.36 2.37 0.31
C VAL A 440 1.37 2.63 1.81
N SER A 441 0.32 2.18 2.52
CA SER A 441 0.08 2.59 3.92
C SER A 441 -0.65 1.52 4.76
N ILE A 442 -0.44 0.24 4.48
CA ILE A 442 -1.08 -0.89 5.18
C ILE A 442 -0.06 -1.78 5.86
#